data_AF-A0A952WVN1-F1
#
_entry.id   AF-A0A952WVN1-F1
#
_cell.length_a   1.000
_cell.length_b   1.000
_cell.length_c   1.000
_cell.angle_alpha   90.00
_cell.angle_beta   90.00
_cell.angle_gamma   90.00
#
_symmetry.space_group_name_H-M   'P 1'
#
loop_
_entity.id
_entity.type
_entity.pdbx_description
1 polymer ?
#
loop_
_entity_poly.entity_id
_entity_poly.type
_entity_poly.pdbx_seq_one_letter_code
_entity_poly.pdbx_strand_id
1 'polypeptide(L)' 'MATRPHRATEALARACGCCAAAITLVGVLGCSRPLLSPKDERSPFDRYDAVRSRHAPQYVEDAFGRRQPNLRGRLEPRD' A
#
# COMPACT_ATOMS: atom_id res chain seq x y z
N MET A 1 1.47 -51.43 21.59
CA MET A 1 0.76 -50.14 21.47
C MET A 1 1.73 -49.13 20.91
N ALA A 2 1.88 -49.07 19.58
CA ALA A 2 2.89 -48.24 18.91
C ALA A 2 2.24 -46.93 18.43
N THR A 3 2.70 -45.80 18.94
CA THR A 3 2.27 -44.46 18.52
C THR A 3 2.95 -44.13 17.19
N ARG A 4 2.15 -43.74 16.17
CA ARG A 4 2.63 -43.43 14.82
C ARG A 4 3.10 -41.96 14.76
N PRO A 5 4.41 -41.66 14.72
CA PRO A 5 4.93 -40.28 14.77
C PRO A 5 4.61 -39.44 13.52
N HIS A 6 4.28 -40.09 12.39
CA HIS A 6 4.00 -39.42 11.12
C HIS A 6 2.78 -38.50 11.13
N ARG A 7 1.76 -38.78 11.96
CA ARG A 7 0.56 -37.92 12.01
C ARG A 7 0.83 -36.59 12.73
N ALA A 8 1.78 -36.57 13.66
CA ALA A 8 2.16 -35.36 14.38
C ALA A 8 3.01 -34.43 13.50
N THR A 9 3.90 -34.99 12.68
CA THR A 9 4.72 -34.22 11.73
C THR A 9 3.88 -33.63 10.59
N GLU A 10 2.88 -34.38 10.09
CA GLU A 10 1.94 -33.88 9.08
C GLU A 10 1.04 -32.74 9.61
N ALA A 11 0.62 -32.81 10.86
CA ALA A 11 -0.17 -31.75 11.50
C ALA A 11 0.64 -30.46 11.69
N LEU A 12 1.91 -30.58 12.10
CA LEU A 12 2.81 -29.43 12.28
C LEU A 12 3.15 -28.78 10.93
N ALA A 13 3.39 -29.58 9.89
CA ALA A 13 3.66 -29.11 8.54
C ALA A 13 2.47 -28.35 7.95
N ARG A 14 1.24 -28.83 8.16
CA ARG A 14 0.01 -28.15 7.75
C ARG A 14 -0.21 -26.84 8.50
N ALA A 15 0.00 -26.82 9.81
CA ALA A 15 -0.11 -25.60 10.61
C ALA A 15 0.89 -24.53 10.15
N CYS A 16 2.15 -24.93 9.91
CA CYS A 16 3.20 -24.02 9.42
C CYS A 16 2.88 -23.50 8.01
N GLY A 17 2.39 -24.36 7.12
CA GLY A 17 1.96 -23.98 5.76
C GLY A 17 0.80 -22.98 5.76
N CYS A 18 -0.21 -23.19 6.61
CA CYS A 18 -1.33 -22.26 6.75
C CYS A 18 -0.89 -20.89 7.29
N CYS A 19 -0.01 -20.86 8.28
CA CYS A 19 0.54 -19.61 8.82
C CYS A 19 1.35 -18.85 7.76
N ALA A 20 2.21 -19.56 7.01
CA ALA A 20 2.98 -18.94 5.94
C ALA A 20 2.08 -18.36 4.83
N ALA A 21 1.03 -19.09 4.44
CA ALA A 21 0.04 -18.61 3.46
C ALA A 21 -0.76 -17.40 3.96
N ALA A 22 -1.10 -17.35 5.25
CA ALA A 22 -1.79 -16.21 5.83
C ALA A 22 -0.91 -14.94 5.86
N ILE A 23 0.37 -15.08 6.21
CA ILE A 23 1.32 -13.97 6.25
C ILE A 23 1.55 -13.39 4.85
N THR A 24 1.71 -14.24 3.83
CA THR A 24 1.89 -13.78 2.45
C THR A 24 0.63 -13.10 1.91
N LEU A 25 -0.56 -13.59 2.24
CA LEU A 25 -1.82 -12.97 1.80
C LEU A 25 -2.01 -11.57 2.40
N VAL A 26 -1.69 -11.38 3.69
CA VAL A 26 -1.81 -10.06 4.35
C VAL A 26 -0.74 -9.09 3.85
N GLY A 27 0.50 -9.55 3.66
CA GLY A 27 1.61 -8.71 3.19
C GLY A 27 1.36 -8.10 1.81
N VAL A 28 0.80 -8.88 0.88
CA VAL A 28 0.53 -8.39 -0.49
C VAL A 28 -0.64 -7.40 -0.53
N LEU A 29 -1.68 -7.62 0.28
CA LEU A 29 -2.86 -6.74 0.30
C LEU A 29 -2.60 -5.42 1.05
N GLY A 30 -1.79 -5.45 2.11
CA GLY A 30 -1.52 -4.28 2.96
C GLY A 30 -0.69 -3.18 2.27
N CYS A 31 0.20 -3.52 1.34
CA CYS A 31 1.07 -2.54 0.66
C CYS A 31 0.35 -1.64 -0.36
N SER A 32 -0.92 -1.93 -0.68
CA SER A 32 -1.65 -1.23 -1.74
C SER A 32 -2.43 0.00 -1.26
N ARG A 33 -2.69 0.12 0.05
CA ARG A 33 -3.52 1.20 0.60
C ARG A 33 -2.63 2.37 1.02
N PRO A 34 -2.89 3.59 0.51
CA PRO A 34 -2.09 4.75 0.88
C PRO A 34 -2.23 5.01 2.39
N LEU A 35 -1.10 5.27 3.05
CA LEU A 35 -1.03 5.54 4.49
C LEU A 35 -1.79 6.82 4.88
N LEU A 36 -1.82 7.81 3.98
CA LEU A 36 -2.46 9.10 4.17
C LEU A 36 -3.63 9.25 3.20
N SER A 37 -4.72 9.86 3.67
CA SER A 37 -5.86 10.20 2.84
C SER A 37 -5.46 11.22 1.75
N PRO A 38 -6.27 11.39 0.69
CA PRO A 38 -6.05 12.45 -0.31
C PRO A 38 -6.14 13.86 0.27
N LYS A 39 -6.79 14.02 1.43
CA LYS A 39 -7.03 15.33 2.08
C LYS A 39 -6.04 15.62 3.20
N ASP A 40 -5.21 14.65 3.57
CA ASP A 40 -4.25 14.81 4.66
C ASP A 40 -3.05 15.64 4.17
N GLU A 41 -2.60 16.59 4.99
CA GLU A 41 -1.34 17.31 4.75
C GLU A 41 -0.17 16.32 4.78
N ARG A 42 0.61 16.29 3.70
CA ARG A 42 1.80 15.44 3.54
C ARG A 42 3.09 16.23 3.67
N SER A 43 3.03 17.51 3.37
CA SER A 43 4.14 18.43 3.48
C SER A 43 3.68 19.79 4.01
N PRO A 44 4.59 20.58 4.61
CA PRO A 44 4.30 21.96 4.98
C PRO A 44 3.84 22.83 3.78
N PHE A 45 4.22 22.45 2.56
CA PHE A 45 3.83 23.15 1.33
C PHE A 45 2.36 22.95 1.00
N ASP A 46 1.75 21.81 1.38
CA ASP A 46 0.34 21.54 1.11
C ASP A 46 -0.57 22.57 1.81
N ARG A 47 -0.15 23.05 2.99
CA ARG A 47 -0.83 24.13 3.71
C ARG A 47 -0.76 25.45 2.96
N TYR A 48 0.45 25.82 2.52
CA TYR A 48 0.71 27.04 1.77
C TYR A 48 -0.11 27.09 0.48
N ASP A 49 -0.21 25.93 -0.17
CA ASP A 49 -0.97 25.68 -1.39
C ASP A 49 -2.48 25.79 -1.18
N ALA A 50 -2.99 25.20 -0.11
CA ALA A 50 -4.41 25.24 0.25
C ALA A 50 -4.90 26.69 0.46
N VAL A 51 -4.12 27.52 1.16
CA VAL A 51 -4.45 28.94 1.39
C VAL A 51 -4.55 29.74 0.08
N ARG A 52 -3.84 29.31 -0.97
CA ARG A 52 -3.84 29.94 -2.30
C ARG A 52 -4.76 29.24 -3.30
N SER A 53 -5.55 28.26 -2.85
CA SER A 53 -6.38 27.42 -3.72
C SER A 53 -5.59 26.71 -4.83
N ARG A 54 -4.30 26.40 -4.59
CA ARG A 54 -3.40 25.76 -5.55
C ARG A 54 -3.14 24.31 -5.12
N HIS A 55 -4.15 23.44 -5.16
CA HIS A 55 -4.01 22.02 -4.80
C HIS A 55 -3.76 21.14 -6.04
N ALA A 56 -2.66 20.37 -6.03
CA ALA A 56 -2.36 19.41 -7.08
C ALA A 56 -2.91 18.01 -6.72
N PRO A 57 -3.69 17.36 -7.61
CA PRO A 57 -4.20 16.02 -7.35
C PRO A 57 -3.05 15.01 -7.23
N GLN A 58 -3.22 13.98 -6.39
CA GLN A 58 -2.17 12.97 -6.16
C GLN A 58 -1.89 12.09 -7.39
N TYR A 59 -2.92 11.85 -8.20
CA TYR A 59 -2.84 11.04 -9.40
C TYR A 59 -3.48 11.78 -10.57
N VAL A 60 -2.96 11.52 -11.76
CA VAL A 60 -3.48 11.98 -13.05
C VAL A 60 -3.61 10.79 -13.99
N GLU A 61 -4.54 10.85 -14.93
CA GLU A 61 -4.63 9.88 -16.01
C GLU A 61 -3.67 10.26 -17.13
N ASP A 62 -2.99 9.25 -17.68
CA ASP A 62 -2.19 9.42 -18.88
C ASP A 62 -3.04 9.34 -20.16
N ALA A 63 -2.39 9.53 -21.31
CA ALA A 63 -3.04 9.43 -22.63
C ALA A 63 -3.64 8.04 -22.94
N PHE A 64 -3.31 7.02 -22.16
CA PHE A 64 -3.79 5.64 -22.29
C PHE A 64 -4.81 5.29 -21.19
N GLY A 65 -5.28 6.26 -20.41
CA GLY A 65 -6.24 6.06 -19.32
C GLY A 65 -5.67 5.36 -18.08
N ARG A 66 -4.34 5.28 -17.94
CA ARG A 66 -3.70 4.67 -16.77
C ARG A 66 -3.49 5.73 -15.70
N ARG A 67 -3.84 5.40 -14.45
CA ARG A 67 -3.65 6.27 -13.30
C ARG A 67 -2.17 6.29 -12.88
N GLN A 68 -1.52 7.45 -12.98
CA GLN A 68 -0.12 7.66 -12.61
C GLN A 68 0.04 8.71 -11.50
N PRO A 69 1.10 8.63 -10.66
CA PRO A 69 1.38 9.65 -9.66
C PRO A 69 1.69 11.01 -10.31
N ASN A 70 1.05 12.08 -9.83
CA ASN A 70 1.26 13.44 -10.34
C ASN A 70 2.52 14.09 -9.72
N LEU A 71 3.70 13.60 -10.07
CA LEU A 71 4.95 14.19 -9.55
C LEU A 71 5.24 15.55 -10.18
N ARG A 72 4.94 15.74 -11.46
CA ARG A 72 5.23 16.99 -12.18
C ARG A 72 4.48 18.19 -11.60
N GLY A 73 3.15 18.11 -11.49
CA GLY A 73 2.36 19.20 -10.91
C GLY A 73 2.62 19.45 -9.43
N ARG A 74 3.28 18.51 -8.73
CA ARG A 74 3.69 18.66 -7.32
C ARG A 74 5.09 19.22 -7.15
N LEU A 75 5.94 19.15 -8.18
CA LEU A 75 7.35 19.56 -8.14
C LEU A 75 7.65 20.72 -9.10
N GLU A 76 6.66 21.23 -9.82
CA GLU A 76 6.82 22.40 -10.68
C GLU A 76 7.20 23.64 -9.85
N PRO A 77 8.11 24.49 -10.37
CA PRO A 77 8.41 25.78 -9.78
C PRO A 77 7.15 26.61 -9.59
N ARG A 78 7.05 27.30 -8.46
CA ARG A 78 5.96 28.23 -8.17
C ARG A 78 6.51 29.65 -8.25
N ASP A 79 6.14 30.34 -9.32
CA ASP A 79 6.40 31.76 -9.53
C ASP A 79 5.47 32.63 -8.68
#